data_AF-A0A510UF16-F1
#
_entry.id   AF-A0A510UF16-F1
#
_cell.length_a   1.000
_cell.length_b   1.000
_cell.length_c   1.000
_cell.angle_alpha   90.00
_cell.angle_beta   90.00
_cell.angle_gamma   90.00
#
_symmetry.space_group_name_H-M   'P 1'
#
loop_
_entity.id
_entity.type
_entity.pdbx_description
1 polymer ?
#
loop_
_entity_poly.entity_id
_entity_poly.type
_entity_poly.pdbx_seq_one_letter_code
_entity_poly.pdbx_strand_id
1 'polypeptide(L)'
;MSKTILTNAFATYKAQCETENKPIVMNEFVFALVPDQDINDPINPDEILPPDNQIKGRFPISQKGMINPDAVVYSIILGTDIGTWDFNWIGLVNSETNLVGAITHVKTQSKTKSDKENNIAGDTLNRNIVTPYTNASALTQITVSADVWQLDFNNRLLAIDERFRIDNIDLYDQAAFIGDSWKASSTNGAISLSPGVAYIGGLRCENTDNLAINVNGFTPPVTLYVEASFTGQINSAWEVNSEIVIAKSHPETRTENGVTYYSAPIAIIESDHSVKDLRVLDWRTDHLDPNQNPHPQYENQKLLDNFELYPNGLSMSLLPIGQTPNPQWVLPTQAKNAKFVNALIKAKTTEIINVVINVYFHSANPGSATGNASTQLCFTVTPIPSAPFGEYQTFLIPITTKDGETPDKISFHVSTYGPNNKVISKLDIEIHRAWGKK
;
A
#
# COMPACT_ATOMS: atom_id res chain seq x y z
N MET A 1 39.21 10.51 -6.45
CA MET A 1 38.10 10.17 -5.52
C MET A 1 37.89 11.37 -4.62
N SER A 2 36.65 11.77 -4.34
CA SER A 2 36.38 12.79 -3.32
C SER A 2 36.84 12.27 -1.97
N LYS A 3 37.59 13.08 -1.21
CA LYS A 3 38.02 12.73 0.15
C LYS A 3 37.09 13.44 1.13
N THR A 4 36.69 12.75 2.19
CA THR A 4 35.91 13.33 3.29
C THR A 4 36.67 13.09 4.58
N ILE A 5 36.78 14.12 5.42
CA ILE A 5 37.37 14.01 6.76
C ILE A 5 36.43 14.61 7.81
N LEU A 6 36.56 14.13 9.05
CA LEU A 6 36.03 14.82 10.23
C LEU A 6 37.11 15.80 10.71
N THR A 7 36.70 17.01 11.09
CA THR A 7 37.63 18.06 11.52
C THR A 7 38.08 17.84 12.96
N ASN A 8 39.20 18.45 13.36
CA ASN A 8 39.62 18.47 14.75
C ASN A 8 38.63 19.26 15.62
N ALA A 9 38.03 20.32 15.07
CA ALA A 9 36.96 21.07 15.72
C ALA A 9 35.76 20.17 16.07
N PHE A 10 35.40 19.23 15.18
CA PHE A 10 34.37 18.24 15.46
C PHE A 10 34.74 17.32 16.62
N ALA A 11 35.98 16.84 16.67
CA ALA A 11 36.45 15.97 17.75
C ALA A 11 36.36 16.68 19.12
N THR A 12 36.74 17.96 19.18
CA THR A 12 36.58 18.79 20.38
C THR A 12 35.11 19.01 20.73
N TYR A 13 34.27 19.33 19.75
CA TYR A 13 32.83 19.54 19.96
C TYR A 13 32.12 18.27 20.44
N LYS A 14 32.47 17.10 19.89
CA LYS A 14 32.00 15.79 20.36
C LYS A 14 32.33 15.59 21.84
N ALA A 15 33.58 15.80 22.23
CA ALA A 15 34.01 15.63 23.62
C ALA A 15 33.28 16.60 24.58
N GLN A 16 33.02 17.83 24.13
CA GLN A 16 32.22 18.80 24.88
C GLN A 16 30.77 18.34 25.04
N CYS A 17 30.12 17.90 23.95
CA CYS A 17 28.76 17.38 23.98
C CYS A 17 28.62 16.15 24.90
N GLU A 18 29.61 15.26 24.89
CA GLU A 18 29.69 14.11 25.81
C GLU A 18 29.79 14.55 27.27
N THR A 19 30.63 15.54 27.57
CA THR A 19 30.82 16.06 28.93
C THR A 19 29.57 16.79 29.44
N GLU A 20 28.90 17.54 28.57
CA GLU A 20 27.69 18.32 28.90
C GLU A 20 26.39 17.51 28.78
N ASN A 21 26.47 16.25 28.34
CA ASN A 21 25.33 15.38 28.04
C ASN A 21 24.31 16.04 27.09
N LYS A 22 24.80 16.71 26.05
CA LYS A 22 24.00 17.35 25.00
C LYS A 22 24.13 16.59 23.68
N PRO A 23 23.10 16.60 22.83
CA PRO A 23 23.20 15.98 21.53
C PRO A 23 24.12 16.78 20.60
N ILE A 24 24.88 16.07 19.77
CA ILE A 24 25.64 16.66 18.65
C ILE A 24 24.63 17.09 17.58
N VAL A 25 24.65 18.38 17.25
CA VAL A 25 23.78 18.96 16.21
C VAL A 25 24.61 19.36 15.01
N MET A 26 24.34 18.71 13.88
CA MET A 26 24.82 19.10 12.55
C MET A 26 23.59 19.21 11.64
N ASN A 27 23.29 20.41 11.15
CA ASN A 27 21.99 20.69 10.54
C ASN A 27 22.04 21.48 9.23
N GLU A 28 23.23 21.80 8.72
CA GLU A 28 23.40 22.61 7.53
C GLU A 28 24.51 22.07 6.62
N PHE A 29 24.25 22.03 5.32
CA PHE A 29 25.24 21.86 4.28
C PHE A 29 25.68 23.22 3.74
N VAL A 30 26.98 23.41 3.62
CA VAL A 30 27.57 24.61 3.01
C VAL A 30 28.33 24.20 1.75
N PHE A 31 28.07 24.89 0.65
CA PHE A 31 28.77 24.74 -0.61
C PHE A 31 29.59 25.99 -0.91
N ALA A 32 30.86 25.81 -1.25
CA ALA A 32 31.76 26.90 -1.56
C ALA A 32 32.62 26.59 -2.80
N LEU A 33 33.10 27.67 -3.42
CA LEU A 33 34.09 27.64 -4.49
C LEU A 33 35.39 28.25 -3.97
N VAL A 34 36.31 27.40 -3.56
CA VAL A 34 37.63 27.78 -3.06
C VAL A 34 38.61 27.85 -4.24
N PRO A 35 39.22 29.00 -4.54
CA PRO A 35 40.21 29.12 -5.61
C PRO A 35 41.40 28.18 -5.40
N ASP A 36 41.94 27.64 -6.50
CA ASP A 36 43.17 26.83 -6.51
C ASP A 36 43.17 25.59 -5.61
N GLN A 37 41.99 25.11 -5.19
CA GLN A 37 41.87 23.89 -4.38
C GLN A 37 42.17 22.64 -5.22
N ASP A 38 43.25 21.94 -4.88
CA ASP A 38 43.59 20.64 -5.48
C ASP A 38 42.88 19.50 -4.73
N ILE A 39 42.09 18.71 -5.46
CA ILE A 39 41.42 17.52 -4.93
C ILE A 39 42.41 16.42 -4.49
N ASN A 40 43.62 16.41 -5.04
CA ASN A 40 44.60 15.37 -4.75
C ASN A 40 45.32 15.60 -3.43
N ASP A 41 45.32 16.82 -2.93
CA ASP A 41 45.93 17.18 -1.66
C ASP A 41 45.17 16.52 -0.49
N PRO A 42 45.86 16.25 0.64
CA PRO A 42 45.19 15.87 1.87
C PRO A 42 44.38 17.06 2.41
N ILE A 43 43.14 16.81 2.83
CA ILE A 43 42.31 17.83 3.48
C ILE A 43 42.92 18.14 4.85
N ASN A 44 43.07 19.42 5.18
CA ASN A 44 43.56 19.83 6.49
C ASN A 44 42.46 19.63 7.55
N PRO A 45 42.67 18.82 8.61
CA PRO A 45 41.68 18.63 9.67
C PRO A 45 41.35 19.89 10.49
N ASP A 46 42.22 20.91 10.43
CA ASP A 46 42.00 22.22 11.07
C ASP A 46 41.40 23.26 10.11
N GLU A 47 41.00 22.84 8.92
CA GLU A 47 40.33 23.71 7.94
C GLU A 47 39.01 24.23 8.52
N ILE A 48 38.84 25.55 8.39
CA ILE A 48 37.66 26.26 8.88
C ILE A 48 36.67 26.52 7.75
N LEU A 49 35.52 27.10 8.10
CA LEU A 49 34.54 27.55 7.12
C LEU A 49 35.20 28.52 6.12
N PRO A 50 35.03 28.32 4.79
CA PRO A 50 35.52 29.26 3.80
C PRO A 50 34.96 30.67 4.01
N PRO A 51 35.68 31.73 3.60
CA PRO A 51 35.18 33.10 3.70
C PRO A 51 33.85 33.30 2.93
N ASP A 52 33.00 34.21 3.42
CA ASP A 52 31.63 34.42 2.89
C ASP A 52 31.56 34.66 1.37
N ASN A 53 32.59 35.28 0.78
CA ASN A 53 32.64 35.53 -0.67
C ASN A 53 32.84 34.26 -1.51
N GLN A 54 33.29 33.17 -0.91
CA GLN A 54 33.47 31.87 -1.54
C GLN A 54 32.25 30.97 -1.36
N ILE A 55 31.42 31.22 -0.34
CA ILE A 55 30.20 30.46 -0.06
C ILE A 55 29.16 30.75 -1.15
N LYS A 56 28.69 29.70 -1.82
CA LYS A 56 27.67 29.78 -2.88
C LYS A 56 26.26 29.46 -2.38
N GLY A 57 26.16 28.67 -1.33
CA GLY A 57 24.88 28.37 -0.71
C GLY A 57 25.04 27.69 0.63
N ARG A 58 24.12 27.99 1.54
CA ARG A 58 23.93 27.28 2.79
C ARG A 58 22.51 26.77 2.80
N PHE A 59 22.34 25.50 3.10
CA PHE A 59 21.06 24.84 3.01
C PHE A 59 20.86 23.90 4.19
N PRO A 60 19.65 23.85 4.79
CA PRO A 60 19.37 22.89 5.84
C PRO A 60 19.51 21.46 5.31
N ILE A 61 19.92 20.53 6.17
CA ILE A 61 19.90 19.10 5.83
C ILE A 61 18.50 18.68 5.40
N SER A 62 18.40 17.88 4.34
CA SER A 62 17.11 17.32 3.93
C SER A 62 16.72 16.19 4.86
N GLN A 63 17.66 15.27 5.15
CA GLN A 63 17.43 14.12 6.01
C GLN A 63 18.71 13.70 6.75
N LYS A 64 18.53 12.86 7.78
CA LYS A 64 19.62 12.24 8.56
C LYS A 64 19.21 10.83 8.98
N GLY A 65 20.16 9.91 9.03
CA GLY A 65 19.90 8.51 9.38
C GLY A 65 21.10 7.79 9.99
N MET A 66 20.83 6.68 10.68
CA MET A 66 21.82 5.81 11.31
C MET A 66 22.22 4.69 10.35
N ILE A 67 23.50 4.57 10.01
CA ILE A 67 24.02 3.42 9.27
C ILE A 67 24.25 2.26 10.23
N ASN A 68 24.90 2.55 11.36
CA ASN A 68 25.12 1.64 12.46
C ASN A 68 25.34 2.47 13.75
N PRO A 69 25.50 1.87 14.95
CA PRO A 69 25.67 2.63 16.18
C PRO A 69 26.83 3.64 16.19
N ASP A 70 27.89 3.39 15.40
CA ASP A 70 29.10 4.21 15.31
C ASP A 70 29.17 5.06 14.02
N ALA A 71 28.10 5.13 13.23
CA ALA A 71 28.06 5.92 12.01
C ALA A 71 26.66 6.43 11.70
N VAL A 72 26.57 7.74 11.51
CA VAL A 72 25.37 8.41 11.00
C VAL A 72 25.68 9.11 9.68
N VAL A 73 24.64 9.40 8.91
CA VAL A 73 24.74 10.04 7.60
C VAL A 73 23.76 11.19 7.52
N TYR A 74 24.20 12.26 6.86
CA TYR A 74 23.42 13.45 6.57
C TYR A 74 23.29 13.60 5.07
N SER A 75 22.09 13.91 4.59
CA SER A 75 21.80 14.04 3.17
C SER A 75 21.16 15.38 2.84
N ILE A 76 21.40 15.81 1.61
CA ILE A 76 20.75 16.97 1.03
C ILE A 76 20.39 16.72 -0.43
N ILE A 77 19.17 17.13 -0.80
CA ILE A 77 18.68 17.15 -2.18
C ILE A 77 18.30 18.60 -2.53
N LEU A 78 18.98 19.18 -3.51
CA LEU A 78 18.65 20.48 -4.08
C LEU A 78 17.98 20.29 -5.45
N GLY A 79 16.78 20.85 -5.59
CA GLY A 79 15.98 20.79 -6.81
C GLY A 79 16.54 21.63 -7.96
N THR A 80 15.87 21.54 -9.11
CA THR A 80 16.21 22.29 -10.33
C THR A 80 15.90 23.78 -10.23
N ASP A 81 15.11 24.19 -9.23
CA ASP A 81 14.75 25.57 -8.92
C ASP A 81 15.88 26.36 -8.21
N ILE A 82 16.83 25.64 -7.60
CA ILE A 82 17.96 26.22 -6.88
C ILE A 82 19.03 26.70 -7.86
N GLY A 83 19.52 27.93 -7.61
CA GLY A 83 20.36 28.78 -8.47
C GLY A 83 21.56 28.11 -9.16
N THR A 84 22.12 28.81 -10.14
CA THR A 84 23.30 28.34 -10.90
C THR A 84 24.59 28.78 -10.22
N TRP A 85 25.47 27.84 -9.89
CA TRP A 85 26.76 28.11 -9.25
C TRP A 85 27.71 26.91 -9.35
N ASP A 86 29.01 27.20 -9.28
CA ASP A 86 30.07 26.21 -9.21
C ASP A 86 30.55 26.03 -7.77
N PHE A 87 30.96 24.81 -7.42
CA PHE A 87 31.51 24.49 -6.11
C PHE A 87 32.57 23.40 -6.22
N ASN A 88 33.53 23.42 -5.31
CA ASN A 88 34.54 22.37 -5.14
C ASN A 88 34.72 21.98 -3.67
N TRP A 89 34.00 22.63 -2.76
CA TRP A 89 34.05 22.42 -1.32
C TRP A 89 32.65 22.19 -0.77
N ILE A 90 32.52 21.17 0.09
CA ILE A 90 31.27 20.82 0.76
C ILE A 90 31.56 20.63 2.26
N GLY A 91 30.81 21.34 3.10
CA GLY A 91 30.92 21.25 4.55
C GLY A 91 29.61 20.83 5.20
N LEU A 92 29.69 19.99 6.22
CA LEU A 92 28.60 19.74 7.16
C LEU A 92 28.84 20.61 8.40
N VAL A 93 27.89 21.49 8.71
CA VAL A 93 28.06 22.58 9.69
C VAL A 93 26.94 22.57 10.74
N ASN A 94 27.28 22.99 11.95
CA ASN A 94 26.30 23.42 12.95
C ASN A 94 25.97 24.91 12.68
N SER A 95 24.76 25.19 12.22
CA SER A 95 24.33 26.56 11.85
C SER A 95 24.32 27.56 13.00
N GLU A 96 24.22 27.13 14.26
CA GLU A 96 24.20 28.03 15.42
C GLU A 96 25.61 28.52 15.79
N THR A 97 26.60 27.64 15.68
CA THR A 97 27.99 27.91 16.12
C THR A 97 28.95 28.13 14.95
N ASN A 98 28.50 27.95 13.72
CA ASN A 98 29.33 27.89 12.51
C ASN A 98 30.47 26.86 12.57
N LEU A 99 30.31 25.84 13.43
CA LEU A 99 31.30 24.77 13.57
C LEU A 99 31.24 23.82 12.37
N VAL A 100 32.36 23.67 11.67
CA VAL A 100 32.50 22.72 10.55
C VAL A 100 32.84 21.34 11.11
N GLY A 101 31.95 20.38 10.95
CA GLY A 101 32.12 19.03 11.48
C GLY A 101 32.77 18.05 10.51
N ALA A 102 32.42 18.16 9.23
CA ALA A 102 32.99 17.32 8.18
C ALA A 102 33.23 18.16 6.92
N ILE A 103 34.31 17.84 6.21
CA ILE A 103 34.72 18.52 4.99
C ILE A 103 34.92 17.49 3.88
N THR A 104 34.38 17.81 2.70
CA THR A 104 34.59 17.05 1.48
C THR A 104 35.10 17.97 0.37
N HIS A 105 36.29 17.66 -0.16
CA HIS A 105 36.80 18.30 -1.37
C HIS A 105 36.40 17.47 -2.59
N VAL A 106 35.82 18.14 -3.59
CA VAL A 106 35.39 17.55 -4.86
C VAL A 106 36.03 18.31 -6.03
N LYS A 107 36.02 17.70 -7.22
CA LYS A 107 36.38 18.46 -8.43
C LYS A 107 35.32 19.54 -8.61
N THR A 108 35.71 20.68 -9.19
CA THR A 108 34.74 21.75 -9.50
C THR A 108 33.56 21.17 -10.26
N GLN A 109 32.38 21.34 -9.69
CA GLN A 109 31.10 20.87 -10.18
C GLN A 109 30.16 22.05 -10.30
N SER A 110 29.34 22.03 -11.33
CA SER A 110 28.33 23.06 -11.60
C SER A 110 26.95 22.54 -11.20
N LYS A 111 26.19 23.38 -10.52
CA LYS A 111 24.74 23.21 -10.33
C LYS A 111 24.05 24.18 -11.28
N THR A 112 23.13 23.70 -12.10
CA THR A 112 22.36 24.54 -13.02
C THR A 112 20.92 24.70 -12.55
N LYS A 113 20.40 25.92 -12.54
CA LYS A 113 18.97 26.21 -12.34
C LYS A 113 18.22 26.03 -13.66
N SER A 114 17.03 25.43 -13.61
CA SER A 114 16.15 25.34 -14.77
C SER A 114 15.62 26.71 -15.17
N ASP A 115 15.68 27.01 -16.45
CA ASP A 115 15.12 28.24 -17.03
C ASP A 115 14.26 27.88 -18.24
N LYS A 116 12.95 28.05 -18.11
CA LYS A 116 11.99 27.75 -19.17
C LYS A 116 12.04 28.77 -20.30
N GLU A 117 12.41 30.02 -20.02
CA GLU A 117 12.44 31.09 -21.03
C GLU A 117 13.64 30.92 -21.97
N ASN A 118 14.76 30.42 -21.44
CA ASN A 118 16.00 30.17 -22.19
C ASN A 118 16.21 28.69 -22.57
N ASN A 119 15.22 27.83 -22.34
CA ASN A 119 15.26 26.39 -22.62
C ASN A 119 16.47 25.66 -21.97
N ILE A 120 16.81 26.03 -20.74
CA ILE A 120 17.90 25.43 -19.97
C ILE A 120 17.30 24.37 -19.03
N ALA A 121 17.69 23.11 -19.25
CA ALA A 121 17.40 22.03 -18.31
C ALA A 121 18.17 22.27 -17.01
N GLY A 122 17.47 22.26 -15.87
CA GLY A 122 18.10 22.37 -14.55
C GLY A 122 18.55 21.01 -14.04
N ASP A 123 19.56 21.01 -13.18
CA ASP A 123 20.10 19.79 -12.57
C ASP A 123 19.62 19.65 -11.12
N THR A 124 19.53 18.43 -10.62
CA THR A 124 19.32 18.16 -9.19
C THR A 124 20.64 17.74 -8.52
N LEU A 125 20.93 18.29 -7.34
CA LEU A 125 22.13 17.93 -6.59
C LEU A 125 21.77 17.06 -5.39
N ASN A 126 22.29 15.84 -5.34
CA ASN A 126 22.17 14.95 -4.19
C ASN A 126 23.55 14.71 -3.56
N ARG A 127 23.69 14.97 -2.25
CA ARG A 127 24.94 14.76 -1.50
C ARG A 127 24.68 14.10 -0.16
N ASN A 128 25.53 13.12 0.16
CA ASN A 128 25.52 12.39 1.41
C ASN A 128 26.91 12.52 2.07
N ILE A 129 26.94 12.85 3.36
CA ILE A 129 28.15 12.83 4.19
C ILE A 129 27.94 11.85 5.32
N VAL A 130 28.79 10.82 5.36
CA VAL A 130 28.85 9.85 6.47
C VAL A 130 29.85 10.36 7.49
N THR A 131 29.45 10.38 8.76
CA THR A 131 30.29 10.78 9.88
C THR A 131 30.51 9.59 10.82
N PRO A 132 31.65 8.87 10.71
CA PRO A 132 31.95 7.72 11.56
C PRO A 132 32.64 8.14 12.86
N TYR A 133 32.08 7.78 14.02
CA TYR A 133 32.68 7.95 15.34
C TYR A 133 31.93 7.12 16.40
N THR A 134 32.63 6.74 17.48
CA THR A 134 32.06 5.90 18.53
C THR A 134 30.77 6.50 19.13
N ASN A 135 29.74 5.66 19.26
CA ASN A 135 28.41 6.01 19.78
C ASN A 135 27.70 7.12 18.99
N ALA A 136 27.97 7.27 17.69
CA ALA A 136 27.39 8.33 16.86
C ALA A 136 25.86 8.42 16.94
N SER A 137 25.15 7.29 16.89
CA SER A 137 23.68 7.31 16.93
C SER A 137 23.14 7.81 18.27
N ALA A 138 23.79 7.43 19.38
CA ALA A 138 23.42 7.88 20.71
C ALA A 138 23.75 9.37 20.93
N LEU A 139 24.94 9.81 20.52
CA LEU A 139 25.39 11.20 20.69
C LEU A 139 24.62 12.18 19.81
N THR A 140 24.13 11.75 18.66
CA THR A 140 23.29 12.60 17.77
C THR A 140 21.79 12.42 18.00
N GLN A 141 21.41 11.41 18.78
CA GLN A 141 20.03 10.96 18.97
C GLN A 141 19.33 10.58 17.65
N ILE A 142 20.09 10.11 16.66
CA ILE A 142 19.56 9.63 15.37
C ILE A 142 19.38 8.12 15.46
N THR A 143 18.14 7.66 15.64
CA THR A 143 17.81 6.24 15.83
C THR A 143 17.16 5.57 14.63
N VAL A 144 16.74 6.37 13.63
CA VAL A 144 16.10 5.88 12.39
C VAL A 144 17.19 5.35 11.44
N SER A 145 17.05 4.10 10.98
CA SER A 145 18.03 3.49 10.05
C SER A 145 18.12 4.28 8.72
N ALA A 146 19.34 4.37 8.19
CA ALA A 146 19.64 4.97 6.90
C ALA A 146 19.03 4.20 5.72
N ASP A 147 18.83 2.90 5.88
CA ASP A 147 18.27 2.00 4.86
C ASP A 147 16.83 2.40 4.47
N VAL A 148 16.11 3.12 5.34
CA VAL A 148 14.70 3.49 5.12
C VAL A 148 14.54 4.62 4.09
N TRP A 149 15.56 5.45 3.85
CA TRP A 149 15.49 6.58 2.92
C TRP A 149 16.52 6.53 1.78
N GLN A 150 17.38 5.51 1.77
CA GLN A 150 18.04 5.03 0.55
C GLN A 150 17.06 4.33 -0.43
N LEU A 151 15.75 4.50 -0.23
CA LEU A 151 14.71 4.04 -1.15
C LEU A 151 15.01 4.58 -2.54
N ASP A 152 15.47 3.69 -3.41
CA ASP A 152 15.42 3.84 -4.84
C ASP A 152 13.96 4.06 -5.25
N PHE A 153 13.57 5.35 -5.34
CA PHE A 153 12.21 5.73 -5.67
C PHE A 153 11.81 5.25 -7.07
N ASN A 154 12.77 4.91 -7.95
CA ASN A 154 12.42 4.39 -9.28
C ASN A 154 11.69 3.07 -9.16
N ASN A 155 12.21 2.13 -8.35
CA ASN A 155 11.52 0.85 -8.13
C ASN A 155 10.18 1.04 -7.44
N ARG A 156 10.07 2.01 -6.53
CA ARG A 156 8.80 2.30 -5.85
C ARG A 156 7.76 2.90 -6.80
N LEU A 157 8.16 3.84 -7.66
CA LEU A 157 7.28 4.48 -8.64
C LEU A 157 6.85 3.48 -9.71
N LEU A 158 7.78 2.71 -10.27
CA LEU A 158 7.46 1.62 -11.21
C LEU A 158 6.50 0.59 -10.59
N ALA A 159 6.70 0.24 -9.31
CA ALA A 159 5.78 -0.65 -8.61
C ALA A 159 4.40 -0.04 -8.36
N ILE A 160 4.28 1.30 -8.26
CA ILE A 160 2.99 1.99 -8.15
C ILE A 160 2.28 2.01 -9.50
N ASP A 161 2.99 2.31 -10.58
CA ASP A 161 2.44 2.34 -11.95
C ASP A 161 1.96 0.94 -12.37
N GLU A 162 2.78 -0.09 -12.09
CA GLU A 162 2.42 -1.48 -12.38
C GLU A 162 1.22 -1.94 -11.53
N ARG A 163 1.14 -1.49 -10.27
CA ARG A 163 -0.01 -1.78 -9.42
C ARG A 163 -1.30 -1.17 -9.99
N PHE A 164 -1.27 0.08 -10.46
CA PHE A 164 -2.45 0.69 -11.09
C PHE A 164 -2.85 -0.04 -12.39
N ARG A 165 -1.87 -0.50 -13.17
CA ARG A 165 -2.13 -1.28 -14.38
C ARG A 165 -2.81 -2.61 -14.06
N ILE A 166 -2.32 -3.34 -13.05
CA ILE A 166 -2.92 -4.60 -12.59
C ILE A 166 -4.31 -4.36 -11.98
N ASP A 167 -4.50 -3.33 -11.16
CA ASP A 167 -5.81 -2.96 -10.59
C ASP A 167 -6.83 -2.69 -11.73
N ASN A 168 -6.40 -2.06 -12.83
CA ASN A 168 -7.25 -1.86 -14.00
C ASN A 168 -7.55 -3.16 -14.74
N ILE A 169 -6.63 -4.12 -14.79
CA ILE A 169 -6.90 -5.46 -15.36
C ILE A 169 -7.90 -6.22 -14.50
N ASP A 170 -7.76 -6.18 -13.17
CA ASP A 170 -8.72 -6.85 -12.28
C ASP A 170 -10.15 -6.33 -12.50
N LEU A 171 -10.27 -5.02 -12.80
CA LEU A 171 -11.55 -4.37 -13.06
C LEU A 171 -12.06 -4.56 -14.49
N TYR A 172 -11.23 -4.39 -15.52
CA TYR A 172 -11.63 -4.30 -16.93
C TYR A 172 -11.14 -5.46 -17.80
N ASP A 173 -10.45 -6.44 -17.23
CA ASP A 173 -9.73 -7.50 -17.94
C ASP A 173 -8.59 -6.98 -18.84
N GLN A 174 -7.99 -7.86 -19.63
CA GLN A 174 -6.86 -7.56 -20.53
C GLN A 174 -7.22 -6.55 -21.61
N ALA A 175 -8.48 -6.52 -22.06
CA ALA A 175 -8.96 -5.60 -23.07
C ALA A 175 -10.43 -5.23 -22.85
N ALA A 176 -10.71 -3.93 -22.65
CA ALA A 176 -12.07 -3.41 -22.58
C ALA A 176 -12.26 -2.16 -23.41
N PHE A 177 -13.45 -2.04 -24.00
CA PHE A 177 -13.86 -0.90 -24.81
C PHE A 177 -15.13 -0.30 -24.21
N ILE A 178 -15.10 1.00 -23.87
CA ILE A 178 -16.23 1.69 -23.25
C ILE A 178 -17.23 2.13 -24.32
N GLY A 179 -18.33 1.38 -24.44
CA GLY A 179 -19.37 1.64 -25.44
C GLY A 179 -18.85 1.43 -26.87
N ASP A 180 -19.12 2.39 -27.76
CA ASP A 180 -18.64 2.33 -29.15
C ASP A 180 -17.19 2.84 -29.33
N SER A 181 -16.43 3.03 -28.24
CA SER A 181 -15.03 3.47 -28.31
C SER A 181 -14.18 2.55 -29.19
N TRP A 182 -13.35 3.14 -30.05
CA TRP A 182 -12.46 2.42 -30.98
C TRP A 182 -13.19 1.51 -31.97
N LYS A 183 -14.52 1.61 -32.11
CA LYS A 183 -15.27 0.80 -33.08
C LYS A 183 -14.88 1.13 -34.50
N ALA A 184 -14.47 0.12 -35.26
CA ALA A 184 -14.22 0.26 -36.68
C ALA A 184 -15.51 0.32 -37.49
N SER A 185 -15.54 1.22 -38.47
CA SER A 185 -16.64 1.40 -39.42
C SER A 185 -16.08 1.53 -40.84
N SER A 186 -16.82 1.03 -41.83
CA SER A 186 -16.49 1.17 -43.25
C SER A 186 -17.57 1.97 -43.95
N THR A 187 -17.18 3.07 -44.61
CA THR A 187 -18.07 3.88 -45.44
C THR A 187 -17.45 4.01 -46.82
N ASN A 188 -18.09 3.43 -47.84
CA ASN A 188 -17.58 3.40 -49.22
C ASN A 188 -16.12 2.87 -49.32
N GLY A 189 -15.75 1.91 -48.48
CA GLY A 189 -14.40 1.33 -48.42
C GLY A 189 -13.39 2.11 -47.57
N ALA A 190 -13.73 3.31 -47.07
CA ALA A 190 -12.89 4.04 -46.13
C ALA A 190 -13.14 3.54 -44.69
N ILE A 191 -12.07 3.17 -43.99
CA ILE A 191 -12.13 2.66 -42.61
C ILE A 191 -11.88 3.78 -41.61
N SER A 192 -12.69 3.84 -40.54
CA SER A 192 -12.46 4.76 -39.43
C SER A 192 -12.83 4.18 -38.07
N LEU A 193 -12.15 4.64 -37.02
CA LEU A 193 -12.38 4.23 -35.63
C LEU A 193 -13.08 5.35 -34.86
N SER A 194 -14.13 4.97 -34.12
CA SER A 194 -14.88 5.90 -33.27
C SER A 194 -14.04 6.40 -32.08
N PRO A 195 -14.23 7.66 -31.63
CA PRO A 195 -13.57 8.18 -30.44
C PRO A 195 -14.04 7.46 -29.17
N GLY A 196 -13.24 7.53 -28.11
CA GLY A 196 -13.58 7.05 -26.78
C GLY A 196 -12.40 6.41 -26.05
N VAL A 197 -12.74 5.73 -24.96
CA VAL A 197 -11.77 5.16 -24.01
C VAL A 197 -11.75 3.64 -24.13
N ALA A 198 -10.54 3.08 -24.18
CA ALA A 198 -10.29 1.65 -24.05
C ALA A 198 -9.25 1.40 -22.95
N TYR A 199 -9.26 0.21 -22.37
CA TYR A 199 -8.21 -0.28 -21.48
C TYR A 199 -7.51 -1.44 -22.15
N ILE A 200 -6.21 -1.32 -22.41
CA ILE A 200 -5.40 -2.31 -23.12
C ILE A 200 -4.24 -2.72 -22.23
N GLY A 201 -4.22 -3.98 -21.80
CA GLY A 201 -3.26 -4.48 -20.81
C GLY A 201 -3.25 -3.65 -19.53
N GLY A 202 -4.41 -3.09 -19.12
CA GLY A 202 -4.56 -2.21 -17.96
C GLY A 202 -4.19 -0.74 -18.17
N LEU A 203 -3.71 -0.35 -19.36
CA LEU A 203 -3.41 1.04 -19.71
C LEU A 203 -4.65 1.72 -20.31
N ARG A 204 -4.99 2.91 -19.81
CA ARG A 204 -6.14 3.69 -20.30
C ARG A 204 -5.76 4.44 -21.58
N CYS A 205 -6.25 3.95 -22.71
CA CYS A 205 -6.09 4.56 -24.04
C CYS A 205 -7.29 5.45 -24.37
N GLU A 206 -7.04 6.70 -24.73
CA GLU A 206 -8.10 7.65 -25.09
C GLU A 206 -7.87 8.17 -26.51
N ASN A 207 -8.90 8.05 -27.34
CA ASN A 207 -8.96 8.66 -28.65
C ASN A 207 -10.06 9.74 -28.63
N THR A 208 -9.70 11.00 -28.86
CA THR A 208 -10.63 12.13 -28.74
C THR A 208 -11.51 12.33 -29.97
N ASP A 209 -11.02 11.92 -31.14
CA ASP A 209 -11.64 12.21 -32.44
C ASP A 209 -11.77 10.94 -33.28
N ASN A 210 -12.58 11.00 -34.34
CA ASN A 210 -12.70 9.88 -35.26
C ASN A 210 -11.38 9.67 -36.02
N LEU A 211 -10.78 8.49 -35.88
CA LEU A 211 -9.46 8.19 -36.45
C LEU A 211 -9.61 7.50 -37.80
N ALA A 212 -9.19 8.15 -38.88
CA ALA A 212 -9.18 7.54 -40.21
C ALA A 212 -8.01 6.55 -40.35
N ILE A 213 -8.29 5.34 -40.85
CA ILE A 213 -7.29 4.27 -40.99
C ILE A 213 -6.99 4.03 -42.47
N ASN A 214 -5.72 4.17 -42.85
CA ASN A 214 -5.26 3.87 -44.20
C ASN A 214 -4.86 2.39 -44.33
N VAL A 215 -5.64 1.62 -45.09
CA VAL A 215 -5.40 0.19 -45.34
C VAL A 215 -4.80 -0.10 -46.72
N ASN A 216 -4.50 0.91 -47.54
CA ASN A 216 -4.14 0.78 -48.96
C ASN A 216 -2.80 0.06 -49.24
N GLY A 217 -2.01 -0.25 -48.19
CA GLY A 217 -0.75 -1.00 -48.28
C GLY A 217 -0.85 -2.47 -47.85
N PHE A 218 -2.03 -2.93 -47.45
CA PHE A 218 -2.24 -4.26 -46.89
C PHE A 218 -3.13 -5.11 -47.81
N THR A 219 -2.87 -6.42 -47.87
CA THR A 219 -3.74 -7.36 -48.59
C THR A 219 -4.72 -8.01 -47.61
N PRO A 220 -6.02 -7.65 -47.64
CA PRO A 220 -7.01 -8.25 -46.74
C PRO A 220 -7.15 -9.77 -46.99
N PRO A 221 -7.55 -10.57 -45.98
CA PRO A 221 -7.97 -10.12 -44.65
C PRO A 221 -6.80 -9.69 -43.76
N VAL A 222 -6.99 -8.59 -43.04
CA VAL A 222 -6.05 -8.07 -42.02
C VAL A 222 -6.79 -7.63 -40.77
N THR A 223 -6.12 -7.69 -39.64
CA THR A 223 -6.66 -7.30 -38.34
C THR A 223 -6.09 -5.95 -37.92
N LEU A 224 -6.95 -5.08 -37.40
CA LEU A 224 -6.59 -3.86 -36.71
C LEU A 224 -6.41 -4.18 -35.22
N TYR A 225 -5.27 -3.78 -34.66
CA TYR A 225 -4.97 -3.84 -33.25
C TYR A 225 -4.78 -2.43 -32.71
N VAL A 226 -5.21 -2.19 -31.47
CA VAL A 226 -4.69 -1.07 -30.67
C VAL A 226 -3.55 -1.59 -29.83
N GLU A 227 -2.39 -0.94 -29.94
CA GLU A 227 -1.21 -1.21 -29.15
C GLU A 227 -0.97 -0.05 -28.19
N ALA A 228 -0.78 -0.36 -26.92
CA ALA A 228 -0.60 0.60 -25.84
C ALA A 228 0.76 0.41 -25.15
N SER A 229 1.41 1.50 -24.80
CA SER A 229 2.64 1.50 -24.00
C SER A 229 2.64 2.67 -23.02
N PHE A 230 3.39 2.53 -21.92
CA PHE A 230 3.59 3.60 -20.96
C PHE A 230 5.04 4.05 -21.01
N THR A 231 5.30 5.26 -21.51
CA THR A 231 6.66 5.75 -21.77
C THR A 231 6.83 7.21 -21.35
N GLY A 232 8.08 7.56 -21.01
CA GLY A 232 8.48 8.94 -20.75
C GLY A 232 8.67 9.73 -22.05
N GLN A 233 8.15 10.95 -22.07
CA GLN A 233 8.26 11.93 -23.14
C GLN A 233 9.50 12.84 -22.96
N ILE A 234 9.85 13.59 -24.01
CA ILE A 234 11.00 14.53 -24.01
C ILE A 234 10.88 15.60 -22.91
N ASN A 235 9.67 15.93 -22.49
CA ASN A 235 9.38 16.88 -21.41
C ASN A 235 9.38 16.22 -20.01
N SER A 236 9.82 14.98 -19.89
CA SER A 236 9.81 14.15 -18.68
C SER A 236 8.42 13.79 -18.13
N ALA A 237 7.34 14.04 -18.88
CA ALA A 237 6.01 13.50 -18.56
C ALA A 237 5.93 12.02 -18.93
N TRP A 238 5.29 11.20 -18.11
CA TRP A 238 4.99 9.80 -18.44
C TRP A 238 3.52 9.68 -18.81
N GLU A 239 3.24 9.07 -19.95
CA GLU A 239 1.86 8.94 -20.46
C GLU A 239 1.64 7.63 -21.21
N VAL A 240 0.36 7.29 -21.38
CA VAL A 240 -0.04 6.14 -22.19
C VAL A 240 -0.05 6.57 -23.65
N ASN A 241 0.79 5.92 -24.45
CA ASN A 241 0.81 6.05 -25.90
C ASN A 241 0.02 4.91 -26.52
N SER A 242 -0.92 5.22 -27.41
CA SER A 242 -1.73 4.23 -28.12
C SER A 242 -1.63 4.41 -29.63
N GLU A 243 -1.31 3.34 -30.35
CA GLU A 243 -1.15 3.32 -31.80
C GLU A 243 -1.97 2.19 -32.45
N ILE A 244 -2.26 2.33 -33.75
CA ILE A 244 -2.93 1.28 -34.52
C ILE A 244 -1.91 0.46 -35.29
N VAL A 245 -1.93 -0.85 -35.05
CA VAL A 245 -1.12 -1.83 -35.80
C VAL A 245 -2.03 -2.60 -36.75
N ILE A 246 -1.63 -2.71 -38.01
CA ILE A 246 -2.34 -3.48 -39.03
C ILE A 246 -1.50 -4.70 -39.38
N ALA A 247 -2.00 -5.89 -39.07
CA ALA A 247 -1.28 -7.13 -39.29
C ALA A 247 -2.23 -8.32 -39.46
N LYS A 248 -1.74 -9.42 -40.04
CA LYS A 248 -2.47 -10.70 -40.05
C LYS A 248 -2.49 -11.37 -38.67
N SER A 249 -1.44 -11.13 -37.89
CA SER A 249 -1.28 -11.60 -36.51
C SER A 249 -0.34 -10.65 -35.80
N HIS A 250 -0.64 -10.35 -34.53
CA HIS A 250 0.14 -9.47 -33.68
C HIS A 250 0.08 -9.98 -32.23
N PRO A 251 1.21 -10.04 -31.49
CA PRO A 251 1.23 -10.57 -30.13
C PRO A 251 0.48 -9.64 -29.16
N GLU A 252 -0.19 -10.23 -28.16
CA GLU A 252 -0.88 -9.49 -27.09
C GLU A 252 0.08 -8.71 -26.19
N THR A 253 1.33 -9.19 -26.06
CA THR A 253 2.38 -8.48 -25.32
C THR A 253 3.72 -8.66 -26.03
N ARG A 254 4.49 -7.58 -26.15
CA ARG A 254 5.86 -7.58 -26.65
C ARG A 254 6.71 -6.57 -25.91
N THR A 255 8.02 -6.80 -25.90
CA THR A 255 8.99 -5.85 -25.33
C THR A 255 10.00 -5.47 -26.40
N GLU A 256 10.24 -4.17 -26.56
CA GLU A 256 11.20 -3.63 -27.51
C GLU A 256 11.92 -2.43 -26.87
N ASN A 257 13.25 -2.38 -26.95
CA ASN A 257 14.08 -1.32 -26.38
C ASN A 257 13.79 -1.01 -24.88
N GLY A 258 13.38 -2.02 -24.12
CA GLY A 258 13.04 -1.88 -22.69
C GLY A 258 11.64 -1.32 -22.42
N VAL A 259 10.83 -1.09 -23.45
CA VAL A 259 9.41 -0.72 -23.33
C VAL A 259 8.54 -1.94 -23.59
N THR A 260 7.54 -2.14 -22.73
CA THR A 260 6.53 -3.18 -22.93
C THR A 260 5.29 -2.58 -23.59
N TYR A 261 4.81 -3.28 -24.61
CA TYR A 261 3.64 -2.95 -25.40
C TYR A 261 2.57 -4.02 -25.19
N TYR A 262 1.33 -3.59 -24.99
CA TYR A 262 0.16 -4.44 -24.84
C TYR A 262 -0.79 -4.19 -26.00
N SER A 263 -1.33 -5.25 -26.61
CA SER A 263 -2.16 -5.11 -27.80
C SER A 263 -3.47 -5.88 -27.68
N ALA A 264 -4.54 -5.32 -28.22
CA ALA A 264 -5.82 -6.00 -28.37
C ALA A 264 -6.39 -5.83 -29.79
N PRO A 265 -7.03 -6.88 -30.36
CA PRO A 265 -7.69 -6.77 -31.65
C PRO A 265 -8.96 -5.92 -31.55
N ILE A 266 -9.18 -5.07 -32.55
CA ILE A 266 -10.37 -4.22 -32.66
C ILE A 266 -11.29 -4.73 -33.75
N ALA A 267 -10.76 -5.06 -34.93
CA ALA A 267 -11.58 -5.50 -36.05
C ALA A 267 -10.78 -6.25 -37.11
N ILE A 268 -11.46 -7.09 -37.89
CA ILE A 268 -10.95 -7.64 -39.15
C ILE A 268 -11.51 -6.82 -40.31
N ILE A 269 -10.63 -6.44 -41.23
CA ILE A 269 -10.99 -5.89 -42.53
C ILE A 269 -10.96 -7.04 -43.53
N GLU A 270 -12.12 -7.39 -44.06
CA GLU A 270 -12.29 -8.50 -45.00
C GLU A 270 -11.92 -8.07 -46.44
N SER A 271 -11.82 -9.03 -47.37
CA SER A 271 -11.47 -8.76 -48.78
C SER A 271 -12.45 -7.86 -49.53
N ASP A 272 -13.69 -7.75 -49.07
CA ASP A 272 -14.72 -6.85 -49.59
C ASP A 272 -14.74 -5.47 -48.88
N HIS A 273 -13.76 -5.21 -47.99
CA HIS A 273 -13.69 -4.02 -47.13
C HIS A 273 -14.86 -3.89 -46.14
N SER A 274 -15.58 -4.99 -45.89
CA SER A 274 -16.45 -5.09 -44.72
C SER A 274 -15.62 -5.22 -43.45
N VAL A 275 -16.20 -4.79 -42.33
CA VAL A 275 -15.54 -4.74 -41.03
C VAL A 275 -16.25 -5.71 -40.10
N LYS A 276 -15.49 -6.64 -39.54
CA LYS A 276 -15.94 -7.52 -38.47
C LYS A 276 -15.37 -7.01 -37.15
N ASP A 277 -16.25 -6.59 -36.23
CA ASP A 277 -15.87 -6.14 -34.90
C ASP A 277 -15.29 -7.33 -34.09
N LEU A 278 -14.11 -7.13 -33.51
CA LEU A 278 -13.44 -8.09 -32.63
C LEU A 278 -13.33 -7.58 -31.19
N ARG A 279 -13.80 -6.36 -30.89
CA ARG A 279 -13.76 -5.79 -29.55
C ARG A 279 -14.56 -6.67 -28.59
N VAL A 280 -14.04 -6.82 -27.37
CA VAL A 280 -14.80 -7.40 -26.26
C VAL A 280 -15.82 -6.35 -25.80
N LEU A 281 -17.10 -6.54 -26.16
CA LEU A 281 -18.15 -5.54 -25.96
C LEU A 281 -18.81 -5.62 -24.58
N ASP A 282 -18.72 -6.78 -23.92
CA ASP A 282 -19.19 -6.95 -22.56
C ASP A 282 -18.04 -7.46 -21.70
N TRP A 283 -17.17 -6.50 -21.34
CA TRP A 283 -16.05 -6.74 -20.42
C TRP A 283 -16.50 -7.26 -19.04
N ARG A 284 -17.81 -7.21 -18.74
CA ARG A 284 -18.39 -7.74 -17.49
C ARG A 284 -18.96 -9.14 -17.64
N THR A 285 -19.08 -9.72 -18.84
CA THR A 285 -19.75 -11.04 -18.97
C THR A 285 -19.03 -12.10 -18.14
N ASP A 286 -17.69 -12.09 -18.17
CA ASP A 286 -16.89 -13.09 -17.45
C ASP A 286 -16.88 -12.85 -15.92
N HIS A 287 -16.99 -11.59 -15.47
CA HIS A 287 -17.20 -11.26 -14.04
C HIS A 287 -18.63 -11.53 -13.54
N LEU A 288 -19.58 -11.71 -14.46
CA LEU A 288 -20.97 -12.04 -14.15
C LEU A 288 -21.29 -13.53 -14.37
N ASP A 289 -20.41 -14.30 -15.03
CA ASP A 289 -20.55 -15.74 -15.22
C ASP A 289 -20.12 -16.50 -13.95
N PRO A 290 -21.06 -17.07 -13.18
CA PRO A 290 -20.73 -17.77 -11.93
C PRO A 290 -19.97 -19.09 -12.15
N ASN A 291 -19.78 -19.52 -13.40
CA ASN A 291 -19.04 -20.74 -13.76
C ASN A 291 -17.61 -20.47 -14.24
N GLN A 292 -17.24 -19.21 -14.49
CA GLN A 292 -15.87 -18.83 -14.81
C GLN A 292 -15.18 -18.22 -13.59
N ASN A 293 -13.88 -18.47 -13.47
CA ASN A 293 -13.04 -17.76 -12.50
C ASN A 293 -12.15 -16.79 -13.29
N PRO A 294 -12.60 -15.54 -13.52
CA PRO A 294 -11.81 -14.55 -14.24
C PRO A 294 -10.53 -14.17 -13.50
N HIS A 295 -10.44 -14.46 -12.19
CA HIS A 295 -9.28 -14.15 -11.36
C HIS A 295 -8.70 -15.40 -10.68
N PRO A 296 -8.06 -16.32 -11.43
CA PRO A 296 -7.46 -17.55 -10.90
C PRO A 296 -6.33 -17.31 -9.89
N GLN A 297 -5.78 -16.09 -9.84
CA GLN A 297 -4.78 -15.65 -8.87
C GLN A 297 -5.33 -15.47 -7.45
N TYR A 298 -6.65 -15.32 -7.30
CA TYR A 298 -7.30 -15.19 -5.99
C TYR A 298 -7.99 -16.51 -5.62
N GLU A 299 -7.90 -16.91 -4.35
CA GLU A 299 -8.64 -18.07 -3.86
C GLU A 299 -10.14 -17.81 -3.98
N ASN A 300 -10.83 -18.68 -4.72
CA ASN A 300 -12.28 -18.62 -4.86
C ASN A 300 -12.96 -18.64 -3.49
N GLN A 301 -14.02 -17.86 -3.31
CA GLN A 301 -14.84 -17.88 -2.09
C GLN A 301 -15.30 -19.31 -1.72
N LYS A 302 -15.53 -20.18 -2.72
CA LYS A 302 -15.83 -21.62 -2.53
C LYS A 302 -14.71 -22.42 -1.84
N LEU A 303 -13.44 -22.02 -1.94
CA LEU A 303 -12.32 -22.66 -1.24
C LEU A 303 -12.24 -22.22 0.23
N LEU A 304 -12.66 -20.98 0.54
CA LEU A 304 -12.85 -20.51 1.91
C LEU A 304 -14.05 -21.18 2.61
N ASP A 305 -14.98 -21.74 1.84
CA ASP A 305 -16.14 -22.51 2.34
C ASP A 305 -15.81 -23.98 2.65
N ASN A 306 -14.56 -24.46 2.49
CA ASN A 306 -14.15 -25.83 2.86
C ASN A 306 -14.03 -26.09 4.38
N PHE A 307 -14.62 -25.24 5.21
CA PHE A 307 -14.89 -25.58 6.61
C PHE A 307 -16.14 -26.47 6.66
N GLU A 308 -15.99 -27.74 7.10
CA GLU A 308 -17.12 -28.65 7.28
C GLU A 308 -18.16 -28.04 8.25
N LEU A 309 -19.27 -27.60 7.68
CA LEU A 309 -20.48 -27.23 8.40
C LEU A 309 -21.06 -28.48 9.09
N TYR A 310 -21.43 -28.37 10.36
CA TYR A 310 -22.32 -29.34 11.02
C TYR A 310 -23.70 -28.69 11.24
N PRO A 311 -24.58 -28.59 10.23
CA PRO A 311 -25.81 -27.82 10.36
C PRO A 311 -27.01 -28.63 10.91
N ASN A 312 -26.91 -29.95 11.08
CA ASN A 312 -28.11 -30.79 11.17
C ASN A 312 -28.48 -31.34 12.56
N GLY A 313 -27.92 -30.82 13.66
CA GLY A 313 -28.18 -31.37 14.99
C GLY A 313 -28.42 -30.37 16.13
N LEU A 314 -28.13 -29.09 15.94
CA LEU A 314 -28.16 -28.11 17.02
C LEU A 314 -29.57 -27.55 17.24
N SER A 315 -30.18 -27.90 18.36
CA SER A 315 -31.42 -27.25 18.82
C SER A 315 -31.10 -26.10 19.78
N MET A 316 -31.79 -24.96 19.59
CA MET A 316 -31.67 -23.77 20.45
C MET A 316 -32.86 -23.70 21.40
N SER A 317 -32.59 -23.42 22.69
CA SER A 317 -33.64 -23.23 23.70
C SER A 317 -33.27 -22.08 24.63
N LEU A 318 -34.20 -21.15 24.85
CA LEU A 318 -34.12 -20.14 25.90
C LEU A 318 -34.71 -20.73 27.18
N LEU A 319 -34.01 -20.58 28.31
CA LEU A 319 -34.51 -21.03 29.62
C LEU A 319 -35.23 -19.89 30.37
N PRO A 320 -36.24 -20.18 31.22
CA PRO A 320 -36.88 -19.17 32.07
C PRO A 320 -35.92 -18.55 33.09
N ILE A 321 -36.18 -17.28 33.44
CA ILE A 321 -35.39 -16.47 34.38
C ILE A 321 -35.67 -16.91 35.83
N GLY A 322 -34.61 -17.21 36.59
CA GLY A 322 -34.71 -17.34 38.05
C GLY A 322 -33.81 -18.39 38.70
N GLN A 323 -32.52 -18.07 38.89
CA GLN A 323 -31.71 -18.23 40.11
C GLN A 323 -30.25 -17.82 39.82
N THR A 324 -29.55 -17.32 40.85
CA THR A 324 -28.23 -16.66 40.77
C THR A 324 -27.06 -17.64 40.61
N PRO A 325 -26.11 -17.43 39.68
CA PRO A 325 -24.86 -18.18 39.64
C PRO A 325 -23.75 -17.57 40.50
N ASN A 326 -23.01 -18.43 41.19
CA ASN A 326 -21.78 -18.17 41.92
C ASN A 326 -20.58 -18.27 40.93
N PRO A 327 -19.68 -17.28 40.82
CA PRO A 327 -18.66 -17.29 39.78
C PRO A 327 -17.38 -17.98 40.25
N GLN A 328 -17.00 -19.11 39.63
CA GLN A 328 -15.59 -19.51 39.48
C GLN A 328 -15.39 -20.22 38.14
N TRP A 329 -14.42 -19.74 37.35
CA TRP A 329 -13.96 -20.38 36.12
C TRP A 329 -12.45 -20.63 36.18
N VAL A 330 -12.06 -21.88 35.95
CA VAL A 330 -10.68 -22.32 35.67
C VAL A 330 -10.74 -23.05 34.33
N LEU A 331 -9.92 -22.63 33.35
CA LEU A 331 -9.76 -23.32 32.07
C LEU A 331 -9.15 -24.72 32.32
N PRO A 332 -9.75 -25.82 31.83
CA PRO A 332 -9.12 -27.13 31.91
C PRO A 332 -7.89 -27.18 30.99
N THR A 333 -6.73 -27.48 31.56
CA THR A 333 -5.41 -27.54 30.89
C THR A 333 -5.30 -28.65 29.81
N GLN A 334 -6.39 -29.32 29.42
CA GLN A 334 -6.39 -30.48 28.51
C GLN A 334 -7.35 -30.38 27.31
N ALA A 335 -7.82 -29.19 26.89
CA ALA A 335 -8.63 -29.06 25.68
C ALA A 335 -7.77 -29.17 24.39
N LYS A 336 -7.46 -30.39 23.95
CA LYS A 336 -6.68 -30.64 22.71
C LYS A 336 -7.45 -30.31 21.41
N ASN A 337 -8.78 -30.21 21.46
CA ASN A 337 -9.65 -29.91 20.31
C ASN A 337 -10.57 -28.71 20.65
N ALA A 338 -10.14 -27.49 20.32
CA ALA A 338 -10.97 -26.30 20.55
C ALA A 338 -11.97 -26.12 19.39
N LYS A 339 -13.27 -26.20 19.71
CA LYS A 339 -14.37 -25.82 18.81
C LYS A 339 -14.96 -24.48 19.24
N PHE A 340 -15.51 -23.75 18.30
CA PHE A 340 -16.08 -22.42 18.50
C PHE A 340 -17.47 -22.34 17.87
N VAL A 341 -18.35 -21.54 18.49
CA VAL A 341 -19.62 -21.10 17.92
C VAL A 341 -19.57 -19.61 17.75
N ASN A 342 -19.91 -19.14 16.56
CA ASN A 342 -20.15 -17.74 16.31
C ASN A 342 -21.63 -17.43 16.54
N ALA A 343 -21.89 -16.61 17.55
CA ALA A 343 -23.21 -16.14 17.88
C ALA A 343 -23.31 -14.63 17.62
N LEU A 344 -24.30 -14.25 16.81
CA LEU A 344 -24.73 -12.87 16.68
C LEU A 344 -25.80 -12.59 17.73
N ILE A 345 -25.58 -11.57 18.55
CA ILE A 345 -26.51 -11.17 19.60
C ILE A 345 -27.07 -9.79 19.27
N LYS A 346 -28.40 -9.67 19.27
CA LYS A 346 -29.14 -8.43 19.01
C LYS A 346 -30.01 -8.13 20.22
N ALA A 347 -29.81 -6.98 20.85
CA ALA A 347 -30.57 -6.58 22.04
C ALA A 347 -31.27 -5.24 21.81
N LYS A 348 -32.42 -5.02 22.46
CA LYS A 348 -33.10 -3.72 22.46
C LYS A 348 -33.32 -3.25 23.89
N THR A 349 -32.80 -2.05 24.18
CA THR A 349 -32.81 -1.46 25.52
C THR A 349 -33.24 0.01 25.43
N THR A 350 -33.81 0.54 26.51
CA THR A 350 -34.17 1.97 26.63
C THR A 350 -33.10 2.78 27.34
N GLU A 351 -32.16 2.10 28.01
CA GLU A 351 -31.08 2.66 28.82
C GLU A 351 -29.83 1.80 28.63
N ILE A 352 -28.67 2.31 29.05
CA ILE A 352 -27.43 1.54 29.06
C ILE A 352 -27.57 0.43 30.11
N ILE A 353 -27.36 -0.82 29.70
CA ILE A 353 -27.43 -1.98 30.60
C ILE A 353 -26.22 -2.89 30.42
N ASN A 354 -25.83 -3.56 31.50
CA ASN A 354 -24.85 -4.65 31.44
C ASN A 354 -25.59 -5.97 31.37
N VAL A 355 -25.30 -6.75 30.33
CA VAL A 355 -25.93 -8.03 30.03
C VAL A 355 -24.92 -9.14 30.33
N VAL A 356 -25.42 -10.18 30.98
CA VAL A 356 -24.71 -11.43 31.22
C VAL A 356 -25.49 -12.55 30.55
N ILE A 357 -24.84 -13.28 29.65
CA ILE A 357 -25.41 -14.45 28.99
C ILE A 357 -24.60 -15.67 29.41
N ASN A 358 -25.24 -16.54 30.17
CA ASN A 358 -24.72 -17.87 30.47
C ASN A 358 -25.13 -18.79 29.33
N VAL A 359 -24.14 -19.33 28.63
CA VAL A 359 -24.31 -20.29 27.56
C VAL A 359 -24.06 -21.66 28.14
N TYR A 360 -24.99 -22.59 27.99
CA TYR A 360 -24.86 -23.98 28.45
C TYR A 360 -24.81 -24.92 27.26
N PHE A 361 -23.87 -25.87 27.32
CA PHE A 361 -23.66 -26.91 26.32
C PHE A 361 -24.12 -28.25 26.88
N HIS A 362 -25.01 -28.94 26.17
CA HIS A 362 -25.58 -30.22 26.59
C HIS A 362 -25.11 -31.34 25.66
N SER A 363 -24.66 -32.47 26.23
CA SER A 363 -24.53 -33.74 25.50
C SER A 363 -25.72 -34.64 25.85
N ALA A 364 -26.19 -35.42 24.88
CA ALA A 364 -27.38 -36.27 24.86
C ALA A 364 -28.04 -36.62 26.22
N ASN A 365 -29.07 -35.83 26.61
CA ASN A 365 -30.28 -36.11 27.42
C ASN A 365 -30.69 -34.88 28.28
N PRO A 366 -31.73 -34.12 27.92
CA PRO A 366 -31.99 -32.77 28.45
C PRO A 366 -32.86 -32.77 29.72
N GLY A 367 -32.48 -33.54 30.74
CA GLY A 367 -33.21 -33.57 32.02
C GLY A 367 -32.83 -32.46 33.00
N SER A 368 -31.62 -31.88 32.89
CA SER A 368 -31.11 -30.89 33.84
C SER A 368 -31.08 -29.48 33.26
N ALA A 369 -31.46 -28.49 34.07
CA ALA A 369 -31.34 -27.06 33.73
C ALA A 369 -29.87 -26.58 33.65
N THR A 370 -28.94 -27.37 34.17
CA THR A 370 -27.49 -27.12 34.13
C THR A 370 -26.86 -27.99 33.04
N GLY A 371 -26.25 -27.37 32.03
CA GLY A 371 -25.52 -28.10 30.98
C GLY A 371 -24.21 -28.74 31.49
N ASN A 372 -23.64 -29.63 30.69
CA ASN A 372 -22.40 -30.35 31.02
C ASN A 372 -21.17 -29.45 31.01
N ALA A 373 -21.25 -28.33 30.29
CA ALA A 373 -20.33 -27.23 30.39
C ALA A 373 -21.09 -25.90 30.21
N SER A 374 -20.50 -24.81 30.67
CA SER A 374 -21.05 -23.47 30.42
C SER A 374 -19.99 -22.51 29.93
N THR A 375 -20.36 -21.31 29.54
CA THR A 375 -19.45 -20.17 29.42
C THR A 375 -20.27 -18.91 29.61
N GLN A 376 -19.63 -17.82 30.03
CA GLN A 376 -20.30 -16.58 30.35
C GLN A 376 -19.82 -15.46 29.44
N LEU A 377 -20.76 -14.76 28.82
CA LEU A 377 -20.52 -13.55 28.05
C LEU A 377 -21.02 -12.36 28.87
N CYS A 378 -20.17 -11.36 29.05
CA CYS A 378 -20.50 -10.12 29.75
C CYS A 378 -20.23 -8.94 28.80
N PHE A 379 -21.24 -8.13 28.52
CA PHE A 379 -21.09 -6.96 27.64
C PHE A 379 -22.10 -5.86 28.01
N THR A 380 -21.80 -4.63 27.60
CA THR A 380 -22.67 -3.47 27.81
C THR A 380 -23.43 -3.18 26.53
N VAL A 381 -24.74 -2.93 26.64
CA VAL A 381 -25.60 -2.56 25.51
C VAL A 381 -26.06 -1.11 25.67
N THR A 382 -25.83 -0.32 24.64
CA THR A 382 -26.17 1.10 24.56
C THR A 382 -27.46 1.30 23.72
N PRO A 383 -28.43 2.12 24.17
CA PRO A 383 -29.66 2.34 23.41
C PRO A 383 -29.39 3.11 22.11
N ILE A 384 -29.90 2.58 20.99
CA ILE A 384 -29.83 3.23 19.67
C ILE A 384 -31.24 3.78 19.32
N PRO A 385 -31.42 5.12 19.21
CA PRO A 385 -32.75 5.73 19.11
C PRO A 385 -33.57 5.35 17.86
N SER A 386 -32.91 4.98 16.76
CA SER A 386 -33.53 4.83 15.44
C SER A 386 -33.55 3.39 14.89
N ALA A 387 -33.01 2.42 15.61
CA ALA A 387 -32.90 1.04 15.15
C ALA A 387 -33.83 0.10 15.94
N PRO A 388 -34.42 -0.94 15.30
CA PRO A 388 -35.20 -1.95 16.01
C PRO A 388 -34.36 -2.74 17.03
N PHE A 389 -33.03 -2.75 16.87
CA PHE A 389 -32.04 -3.34 17.79
C PHE A 389 -30.85 -2.39 18.00
N GLY A 390 -30.28 -2.36 19.21
CA GLY A 390 -29.06 -1.65 19.58
C GLY A 390 -27.88 -2.62 19.72
N GLU A 391 -26.82 -2.35 18.96
CA GLU A 391 -25.56 -3.11 18.83
C GLU A 391 -25.66 -4.60 18.41
N TYR A 392 -24.88 -4.92 17.38
CA TYR A 392 -24.72 -6.25 16.78
C TYR A 392 -23.35 -6.78 17.18
N GLN A 393 -23.28 -7.49 18.30
CA GLN A 393 -22.00 -8.07 18.74
C GLN A 393 -21.91 -9.54 18.33
N THR A 394 -20.85 -9.82 17.57
CA THR A 394 -20.49 -11.15 17.10
C THR A 394 -19.53 -11.76 18.12
N PHE A 395 -19.98 -12.77 18.86
CA PHE A 395 -19.16 -13.45 19.86
C PHE A 395 -18.63 -14.77 19.33
N LEU A 396 -17.32 -14.95 19.50
CA LEU A 396 -16.66 -16.23 19.30
C LEU A 396 -16.67 -17.00 20.63
N ILE A 397 -17.51 -18.01 20.72
CA ILE A 397 -17.79 -18.72 21.97
C ILE A 397 -17.07 -20.07 21.93
N PRO A 398 -16.10 -20.36 22.83
CA PRO A 398 -15.46 -21.66 22.89
C PRO A 398 -16.44 -22.71 23.43
N ILE A 399 -16.45 -23.88 22.79
CA ILE A 399 -17.18 -25.07 23.25
C ILE A 399 -16.28 -25.83 24.23
N THR A 400 -16.72 -25.97 25.47
CA THR A 400 -15.93 -26.54 26.56
C THR A 400 -16.45 -27.92 27.01
N THR A 401 -17.07 -28.69 26.12
CA THR A 401 -17.47 -30.07 26.44
C THR A 401 -16.24 -30.89 26.83
N LYS A 402 -16.41 -31.88 27.72
CA LYS A 402 -15.33 -32.67 28.33
C LYS A 402 -14.37 -33.28 27.29
N ASP A 403 -14.88 -33.55 26.09
CA ASP A 403 -14.16 -34.22 25.00
C ASP A 403 -14.00 -33.35 23.72
N GLY A 404 -14.37 -32.05 23.76
CA GLY A 404 -14.33 -31.17 22.57
C GLY A 404 -15.35 -31.56 21.48
N GLU A 405 -16.34 -32.37 21.83
CA GLU A 405 -17.42 -32.80 20.96
C GLU A 405 -18.40 -31.66 20.66
N THR A 406 -19.06 -31.74 19.51
CA THR A 406 -20.11 -30.78 19.13
C THR A 406 -21.32 -31.05 20.04
N PRO A 407 -21.84 -30.07 20.78
CA PRO A 407 -22.99 -30.28 21.66
C PRO A 407 -24.25 -30.59 20.84
N ASP A 408 -25.20 -31.32 21.42
CA ASP A 408 -26.49 -31.61 20.76
C ASP A 408 -27.48 -30.45 20.94
N LYS A 409 -27.34 -29.71 22.04
CA LYS A 409 -28.20 -28.59 22.39
C LYS A 409 -27.39 -27.48 23.04
N ILE A 410 -27.72 -26.24 22.67
CA ILE A 410 -27.20 -25.03 23.29
C ILE A 410 -28.38 -24.29 23.92
N SER A 411 -28.24 -23.93 25.19
CA SER A 411 -29.23 -23.10 25.87
C SER A 411 -28.61 -21.85 26.46
N PHE A 412 -29.37 -20.76 26.40
CA PHE A 412 -28.93 -19.45 26.89
C PHE A 412 -29.78 -19.05 28.09
N HIS A 413 -29.12 -18.55 29.13
CA HIS A 413 -29.75 -17.88 30.26
C HIS A 413 -29.21 -16.46 30.35
N VAL A 414 -30.13 -15.50 30.28
CA VAL A 414 -29.80 -14.08 30.20
C VAL A 414 -30.17 -13.43 31.51
N SER A 415 -29.22 -12.70 32.09
CA SER A 415 -29.45 -11.87 33.27
C SER A 415 -28.80 -10.50 33.08
N THR A 416 -29.25 -9.54 33.87
CA THR A 416 -28.63 -8.21 33.97
C THR A 416 -27.92 -8.10 35.32
N TYR A 417 -26.83 -7.34 35.40
CA TYR A 417 -26.18 -7.02 36.68
C TYR A 417 -25.91 -5.52 36.81
N GLY A 418 -26.00 -5.01 38.05
CA GLY A 418 -25.77 -3.59 38.35
C GLY A 418 -27.02 -2.87 38.88
N PRO A 419 -26.91 -1.56 39.18
CA PRO A 419 -27.93 -0.80 39.91
C PRO A 419 -29.27 -0.63 39.16
N ASN A 420 -29.29 -0.89 37.86
CA ASN A 420 -30.48 -0.80 37.03
C ASN A 420 -30.96 -2.20 36.64
N ASN A 421 -31.81 -2.80 37.47
CA ASN A 421 -32.48 -4.10 37.22
C ASN A 421 -33.54 -4.04 36.09
N LYS A 422 -33.37 -3.17 35.08
CA LYS A 422 -34.36 -2.97 34.02
C LYS A 422 -34.25 -4.02 32.92
N VAL A 423 -35.41 -4.42 32.43
CA VAL A 423 -35.65 -5.56 31.55
C VAL A 423 -35.22 -5.25 30.12
N ILE A 424 -34.44 -6.15 29.50
CA ILE A 424 -34.19 -6.16 28.06
C ILE A 424 -35.55 -6.29 27.34
N SER A 425 -35.93 -5.29 26.55
CA SER A 425 -37.26 -5.27 25.90
C SER A 425 -37.39 -6.31 24.79
N LYS A 426 -36.26 -6.67 24.16
CA LYS A 426 -36.16 -7.76 23.18
C LYS A 426 -34.71 -8.25 23.07
N LEU A 427 -34.51 -9.56 23.01
CA LEU A 427 -33.21 -10.19 22.75
C LEU A 427 -33.39 -11.27 21.69
N ASP A 428 -32.62 -11.17 20.62
CA ASP A 428 -32.50 -12.21 19.60
C ASP A 428 -31.06 -12.73 19.59
N ILE A 429 -30.90 -14.05 19.69
CA ILE A 429 -29.60 -14.73 19.57
C ILE A 429 -29.68 -15.59 18.31
N GLU A 430 -28.74 -15.39 17.42
CA GLU A 430 -28.65 -16.10 16.15
C GLU A 430 -27.30 -16.80 16.07
N ILE A 431 -27.31 -18.13 15.97
CA ILE A 431 -26.09 -18.92 15.78
C ILE A 431 -25.80 -18.95 14.30
N HIS A 432 -24.72 -18.28 13.89
CA HIS A 432 -24.36 -18.18 12.48
C HIS A 432 -23.59 -19.40 12.01
N ARG A 433 -22.57 -19.81 12.78
CA ARG A 433 -21.65 -20.88 12.38
C ARG A 433 -21.05 -21.56 13.61
N ALA A 434 -20.75 -22.85 13.51
CA ALA A 434 -19.89 -23.56 14.45
C ALA A 434 -18.72 -24.18 13.67
N TRP A 435 -17.50 -24.10 14.21
CA TRP A 435 -16.30 -24.63 13.55
C TRP A 435 -15.27 -25.13 14.56
N GLY A 436 -14.32 -25.94 14.12
CA GLY A 436 -13.22 -26.44 14.95
C GLY A 436 -11.94 -26.59 14.15
N LYS A 437 -10.80 -26.57 14.83
CA LYS A 437 -9.52 -26.93 14.23
C LYS A 437 -9.43 -28.46 14.15
N LYS A 438 -9.19 -29.02 12.95
CA LYS A 438 -8.82 -30.43 12.79
C LYS A 438 -7.42 -30.68 13.33
#